data_AF-A0A3D5RXR9-F1
#
_entry.id   AF-A0A3D5RXR9-F1
#
_cell.length_a   1.000
_cell.length_b   1.000
_cell.length_c   1.000
_cell.angle_alpha   90.00
_cell.angle_beta   90.00
_cell.angle_gamma   90.00
#
_symmetry.space_group_name_H-M   'P 1'
#
loop_
_entity.id
_entity.type
_entity.pdbx_description
1 polymer ?
#
loop_
_entity_poly.entity_id
_entity_poly.type
_entity_poly.pdbx_seq_one_letter_code
_entity_poly.pdbx_strand_id
1 'polypeptide(L)' 'MKVGDLVRCIWQPKISSVESDHCVSMHLPLKGEIGIVEKERNPGTFFIFFPKFGYRHPLCAEALEVISEGR' A
#
# COMPACT_ATOMS: atom_id res chain seq x y z
N MET A 1 -1.43 12.09 -5.15
CA MET A 1 -2.21 10.90 -4.79
C MET A 1 -3.32 11.34 -3.86
N LYS A 2 -4.55 10.88 -4.10
CA LYS A 2 -5.74 11.19 -3.29
C LYS A 2 -6.55 9.91 -3.05
N VAL A 3 -7.47 9.97 -2.10
CA VAL A 3 -8.42 8.88 -1.84
C VAL A 3 -9.18 8.50 -3.11
N GLY A 4 -9.26 7.21 -3.38
CA GLY A 4 -9.89 6.63 -4.57
C GLY A 4 -8.95 6.46 -5.77
N ASP A 5 -7.74 7.03 -5.76
CA ASP A 5 -6.77 6.77 -6.82
C ASP A 5 -6.39 5.28 -6.85
N LEU A 6 -6.27 4.73 -8.07
CA LEU A 6 -5.64 3.44 -8.30
C LEU A 6 -4.13 3.60 -8.30
N VAL A 7 -3.44 2.71 -7.58
CA VAL A 7 -1.99 2.72 -7.45
C VAL A 7 -1.44 1.33 -7.66
N ARG A 8 -0.25 1.23 -8.26
CA ARG A 8 0.56 0.02 -8.28
C ARG A 8 1.61 0.11 -7.18
N CYS A 9 1.75 -0.94 -6.39
CA CYS A 9 2.83 -1.02 -5.43
C CYS A 9 4.13 -1.44 -6.14
N ILE A 10 5.18 -0.62 -6.08
CA ILE A 10 6.46 -0.88 -6.76
C ILE A 10 7.55 -1.44 -5.83
N TRP A 11 7.25 -1.50 -4.53
CA TRP A 11 8.14 -1.99 -3.50
C TRP A 11 7.50 -3.13 -2.69
N GLN A 12 8.30 -4.07 -2.18
CA GLN A 12 7.79 -5.16 -1.34
C GLN A 12 8.12 -4.89 0.12
N PRO A 13 7.11 -4.66 0.98
CA PRO A 13 7.31 -4.63 2.42
C PRO A 13 7.86 -5.96 2.92
N LYS A 14 8.80 -5.88 3.86
CA LYS A 14 9.31 -7.05 4.60
C LYS A 14 8.50 -7.33 5.86
N ILE A 15 7.75 -6.34 6.35
CA ILE A 15 7.03 -6.37 7.64
C ILE A 15 5.57 -5.99 7.38
N SER A 16 4.62 -6.74 7.94
CA SER A 16 3.18 -6.45 7.86
C SER A 16 2.68 -5.56 8.98
N SER A 17 3.20 -5.77 10.19
CA SER A 17 2.80 -5.10 11.43
C SER A 17 3.92 -5.18 12.46
N VAL A 18 3.81 -4.33 13.49
CA VAL A 18 4.58 -4.47 14.73
C VAL A 18 3.58 -4.84 15.82
N GLU A 19 3.82 -5.97 16.48
CA GLU A 19 2.95 -6.54 17.50
C GLU A 19 3.78 -6.84 18.74
N SER A 20 3.44 -6.25 19.89
CA SER A 20 4.17 -6.45 21.16
C SER A 20 5.69 -6.36 21.01
N ASP A 21 6.18 -5.30 20.35
CA ASP A 21 7.60 -5.05 20.05
C ASP A 21 8.28 -6.05 19.10
N HIS A 22 7.51 -6.94 18.47
CA HIS A 22 7.99 -7.86 17.44
C HIS A 22 7.53 -7.43 16.04
N CYS A 23 8.43 -7.56 15.07
CA CYS A 23 8.09 -7.35 13.66
C CYS A 23 7.46 -8.62 13.08
N VAL A 24 6.22 -8.50 12.61
CA VAL A 24 5.54 -9.59 11.90
C VAL A 24 5.95 -9.54 10.43
N SER A 25 6.42 -10.67 9.89
CA SER A 25 6.90 -10.76 8.52
C SER A 25 5.76 -10.56 7.52
N MET A 26 6.06 -9.87 6.41
CA MET A 26 5.13 -9.73 5.30
C MET A 26 5.09 -11.02 4.47
N HIS A 27 3.95 -11.72 4.50
CA HIS A 27 3.73 -12.94 3.71
C HIS A 27 2.98 -12.69 2.39
N LEU A 28 2.40 -11.51 2.20
CA LEU A 28 1.65 -11.16 0.98
C LEU A 28 2.59 -10.51 -0.06
N PRO A 29 2.60 -10.97 -1.31
CA PRO A 29 3.37 -10.36 -2.38
C PRO A 29 2.63 -9.12 -2.89
N LEU A 30 2.93 -7.95 -2.33
CA LEU A 30 2.29 -6.68 -2.70
C LEU A 30 2.97 -6.01 -3.90
N LYS A 31 4.27 -6.24 -4.13
CA LYS A 31 4.97 -5.63 -5.28
C LYS A 31 4.35 -6.09 -6.60
N GLY A 32 4.00 -5.12 -7.44
CA GLY A 32 3.33 -5.29 -8.72
C GLY A 32 1.80 -5.26 -8.61
N GLU A 33 1.24 -5.39 -7.42
CA GLU A 33 -0.20 -5.46 -7.21
C GLU A 33 -0.85 -4.08 -7.23
N ILE A 34 -2.11 -4.06 -7.66
CA ILE A 34 -2.93 -2.85 -7.74
C ILE A 34 -3.70 -2.70 -6.43
N GLY A 35 -3.69 -1.51 -5.89
CA GLY A 35 -4.46 -1.13 -4.72
C GLY A 35 -5.20 0.18 -4.93
N ILE A 36 -6.05 0.50 -3.96
CA ILE A 36 -6.86 1.71 -3.90
C ILE A 36 -6.41 2.51 -2.68
N VAL A 37 -6.19 3.80 -2.87
CA VAL A 37 -5.89 4.71 -1.77
C VAL A 37 -7.15 4.93 -0.94
N GLU A 38 -7.17 4.48 0.31
CA GLU A 38 -8.32 4.67 1.20
C GLU A 38 -8.25 5.96 2.01
N LYS A 39 -7.06 6.29 2.54
CA LYS A 39 -6.83 7.51 3.33
C LYS A 39 -5.34 7.82 3.45
N GLU A 40 -5.02 9.08 3.70
CA GLU A 40 -3.70 9.49 4.18
C GLU A 40 -3.64 9.29 5.70
N ARG A 41 -2.59 8.61 6.18
CA ARG A 41 -2.36 8.38 7.61
C ARG A 41 -1.57 9.55 8.22
N ASN A 42 -0.46 9.88 7.57
CA ASN A 42 0.48 10.94 7.90
C ASN A 42 0.92 11.57 6.57
N PRO A 43 1.44 12.81 6.56
CA PRO A 43 2.00 13.41 5.35
C PRO A 43 2.92 12.44 4.60
N GLY A 44 2.51 12.04 3.39
CA GLY A 44 3.29 11.13 2.52
C GLY A 44 3.16 9.63 2.81
N THR A 45 2.30 9.21 3.76
CA THR A 45 1.99 7.79 4.03
C THR A 45 0.49 7.52 3.88
N PHE A 46 0.14 6.54 3.05
CA PHE A 46 -1.23 6.23 2.67
C PHE A 46 -1.60 4.80 3.08
N PHE A 47 -2.85 4.60 3.51
CA PHE A 47 -3.41 3.26 3.62
C PHE A 47 -3.92 2.83 2.25
N ILE A 48 -3.34 1.75 1.74
CA ILE A 48 -3.70 1.15 0.47
C ILE A 48 -4.46 -0.14 0.73
N PHE A 49 -5.67 -0.23 0.19
CA PHE A 49 -6.42 -1.47 0.15
C PHE A 49 -6.03 -2.25 -1.10
N PHE A 50 -5.60 -3.49 -0.93
CA PHE A 50 -5.27 -4.44 -2.00
C PHE A 50 -6.42 -5.44 -2.16
N PRO A 51 -7.32 -5.25 -3.14
CA PRO A 51 -8.55 -6.05 -3.25
C PRO A 51 -8.28 -7.55 -3.43
N LYS A 52 -7.22 -7.91 -4.16
CA LYS A 52 -6.81 -9.30 -4.39
C LYS A 52 -6.61 -10.09 -3.10
N PHE A 53 -6.16 -9.43 -2.03
CA PHE A 53 -5.88 -10.06 -0.75
C PHE A 53 -6.90 -9.69 0.34
N GLY A 54 -7.84 -8.77 0.06
CA GLY A 54 -8.69 -8.18 1.08
C GLY A 54 -7.89 -7.49 2.20
N TYR A 55 -6.67 -7.03 1.91
CA TYR A 55 -5.69 -6.57 2.90
C TYR A 55 -5.43 -5.06 2.77
N ARG A 56 -5.18 -4.40 3.91
CA ARG A 56 -4.81 -2.99 3.98
C ARG A 56 -3.39 -2.87 4.49
N HIS A 57 -2.58 -2.05 3.81
CA HIS A 57 -1.21 -1.79 4.24
C HIS A 57 -0.87 -0.30 4.17
N PRO A 58 -0.22 0.27 5.20
CA PRO A 58 0.33 1.61 5.10
C PRO A 58 1.59 1.59 4.22
N LEU A 59 1.64 2.46 3.21
CA LEU A 59 2.78 2.60 2.30
C LEU A 59 3.12 4.08 2.12
N CYS A 60 4.41 4.37 1.99
CA CYS A 60 4.87 5.71 1.63
C CYS A 60 4.62 5.98 0.14
N ALA A 61 4.56 7.26 -0.24
CA ALA A 61 4.32 7.68 -1.63
C ALA A 61 5.33 7.05 -2.60
N GLU A 62 6.59 6.91 -2.18
CA GLU A 62 7.70 6.38 -2.99
C GLU A 62 7.56 4.87 -3.27
N ALA A 63 6.74 4.16 -2.50
CA ALA A 63 6.44 2.74 -2.72
C ALA A 63 5.32 2.52 -3.74
N LEU A 64 4.76 3.59 -4.31
CA LEU A 64 3.53 3.59 -5.09
C LEU A 64 3.70 4.36 -6.40
N GLU A 65 3.12 3.82 -7.46
CA GLU A 65 2.97 4.46 -8.77
C GLU A 65 1.48 4.70 -9.01
N VAL A 66 1.05 5.94 -9.24
CA VAL A 66 -0.35 6.25 -9.55
C VAL A 66 -0.67 5.76 -10.95
N ILE A 67 -1.72 4.94 -11.07
CA ILE A 67 -2.23 4.48 -12.36
C ILE A 67 -3.20 5.56 -12.86
N SER A 68 -2.67 6.45 -13.68
CA SER A 68 -3.48 7.40 -14.45
C SER A 68 -4.08 6.66 -15.64
N GLU A 69 -5.41 6.52 -15.70
CA GLU A 69 -6.07 6.28 -16.97
C GLU A 69 -5.93 7.56 -17.81
N GLY A 70 -4.90 7.60 -18.66
CA GLY A 70 -4.75 8.65 -19.66
C GLY A 70 -5.97 8.63 -20.60
N ARG A 71 -6.66 9.76 -20.71
CA ARG A 71 -7.59 10.04 -21.80
C ARG A 71 -6.83 10.55 -23.02
#